data_AF-A0A180EN78-F1
#
_entry.id   AF-A0A180EN78-F1
#
_cell.length_a   1.000
_cell.length_b   1.000
_cell.length_c   1.000
_cell.angle_alpha   90.00
_cell.angle_beta   90.00
_cell.angle_gamma   90.00
#
_symmetry.space_group_name_H-M   'P 1'
#
loop_
_entity.id
_entity.type
_entity.pdbx_description
1 polymer ?
#
loop_
_entity_poly.entity_id
_entity_poly.type
_entity_poly.pdbx_seq_one_letter_code
_entity_poly.pdbx_strand_id
1 'polypeptide(L)' 'MTYQEAVTELEQILAQLQEVPSDIDQLHARIARAESLLAACRGKLRGVEEQLSDLQRTAEE' A
#
# COMPACT_ATOMS: atom_id res chain seq x y z
N MET A 1 0.98 11.30 1.84
CA MET A 1 1.56 9.95 1.71
C MET A 1 1.69 9.59 0.25
N THR A 2 2.91 9.51 -0.24
CA THR A 2 3.27 9.06 -1.58
C THR A 2 3.23 7.53 -1.65
N TYR A 3 3.29 6.96 -2.85
CA TYR A 3 3.43 5.50 -3.02
C TYR A 3 4.73 5.00 -2.39
N GLN A 4 5.81 5.77 -2.56
CA GLN A 4 7.14 5.44 -2.06
C GLN A 4 7.17 5.38 -0.53
N GLU A 5 6.57 6.36 0.15
CA GLU A 5 6.43 6.34 1.63
C GLU A 5 5.66 5.11 2.12
N ALA A 6 4.58 4.72 1.42
CA ALA A 6 3.79 3.56 1.81
C ALA A 6 4.55 2.23 1.62
N VAL A 7 5.40 2.13 0.59
CA VAL A 7 6.27 0.97 0.37
C VAL A 7 7.35 0.91 1.46
N THR A 8 7.99 2.03 1.79
CA THR A 8 8.98 2.09 2.88
C THR A 8 8.39 1.69 4.22
N GLU A 9 7.16 2.14 4.55
CA GLU A 9 6.47 1.74 5.77
C GLU A 9 6.17 0.23 5.78
N LEU A 10 5.83 -0.34 4.62
CA LEU A 10 5.62 -1.80 4.46
C LEU A 10 6.90 -2.61 4.70
N GLU A 11 8.04 -2.16 4.16
CA GLU A 11 9.34 -2.78 4.37
C GLU A 11 9.75 -2.74 5.84
N GLN A 12 9.49 -1.63 6.53
CA GLN A 12 9.74 -1.50 7.97
C GLN A 12 8.86 -2.46 8.79
N ILE A 13 7.57 -2.58 8.45
CA ILE A 13 6.66 -3.54 9.09
C ILE A 13 7.16 -4.98 8.88
N LEU A 14 7.60 -5.31 7.66
CA LEU A 14 8.19 -6.61 7.34
C LEU A 14 9.45 -6.91 8.15
N ALA A 15 10.36 -5.94 8.30
CA ALA A 15 11.55 -6.09 9.13
C ALA A 15 11.19 -6.34 10.61
N GLN A 16 10.21 -5.60 11.14
CA GLN A 16 9.73 -5.77 12.52
C GLN A 16 8.96 -7.09 12.74
N LEU A 17 8.38 -7.68 11.68
CA LEU A 17 7.74 -9.00 11.73
C LEU A 17 8.78 -10.14 11.76
N GLN A 18 9.97 -9.92 11.17
CA GLN A 18 11.07 -10.88 11.15
C GLN A 18 11.91 -10.85 12.43
N GLU A 19 11.90 -9.73 13.16
CA GLU A 19 12.39 -9.68 14.53
C GLU A 19 11.51 -10.55 15.44
N VAL A 20 12.15 -11.39 16.26
CA VAL A 20 11.49 -12.37 17.14
C VAL A 20 10.41 -11.68 17.98
N PRO A 21 9.11 -11.93 17.70
CA PRO A 21 8.05 -11.32 18.47
C PRO A 21 7.77 -12.20 19.68
N SER A 22 7.85 -11.62 20.87
CA SER A 22 7.40 -12.29 22.10
C SER A 22 5.87 -12.28 22.24
N ASP A 23 5.13 -11.64 21.33
CA ASP A 23 3.70 -11.34 21.49
C ASP A 23 2.90 -11.44 20.17
N ILE A 24 1.88 -12.30 20.14
CA ILE A 24 1.05 -12.62 18.95
C ILE A 24 0.13 -11.45 18.58
N ASP A 25 -0.28 -10.65 19.56
CA ASP A 25 -1.16 -9.50 19.33
C ASP A 25 -0.45 -8.40 18.54
N GLN A 26 0.85 -8.23 18.75
CA GLN A 26 1.66 -7.26 17.99
C GLN A 26 1.84 -7.68 16.53
N LEU A 27 1.97 -8.98 16.26
CA LEU A 27 1.99 -9.52 14.89
C LEU A 27 0.68 -9.20 14.17
N HIS A 28 -0.46 -9.45 14.82
CA HIS A 28 -1.78 -9.15 14.24
C HIS A 28 -1.96 -7.66 13.93
N ALA A 29 -1.56 -6.77 14.85
CA ALA A 29 -1.64 -5.32 14.64
C ALA A 29 -0.76 -4.85 13.45
N ARG A 30 0.45 -5.41 13.33
CA ARG A 30 1.38 -5.12 12.22
C ARG A 30 0.82 -5.57 10.86
N ILE A 31 0.22 -6.76 10.80
CA ILE A 31 -0.41 -7.26 9.57
C ILE A 31 -1.61 -6.39 9.17
N ALA A 32 -2.50 -6.04 10.10
CA ALA A 32 -3.65 -5.17 9.81
C ALA A 32 -3.22 -3.79 9.27
N ARG A 33 -2.10 -3.26 9.77
CA ARG A 33 -1.51 -2.01 9.27
C ARG A 33 -0.97 -2.18 7.84
N ALA A 34 -0.25 -3.26 7.55
CA ALA A 34 0.24 -3.57 6.21
C ALA A 34 -0.90 -3.74 5.19
N GLU A 35 -2.01 -4.40 5.57
CA GLU A 35 -3.20 -4.52 4.72
C GLU A 35 -3.82 -3.17 4.38
N SER A 36 -3.90 -2.27 5.37
CA SER A 36 -4.41 -0.91 5.17
C SER A 36 -3.53 -0.11 4.20
N LEU A 37 -2.20 -0.23 4.32
CA LEU A 37 -1.25 0.39 3.40
C LEU A 37 -1.38 -0.16 1.97
N LEU A 38 -1.51 -1.48 1.82
CA LEU A 38 -1.73 -2.12 0.52
C LEU A 38 -3.05 -1.66 -0.12
N ALA A 39 -4.12 -1.54 0.66
CA ALA A 39 -5.40 -1.03 0.17
C ALA A 39 -5.26 0.42 -0.34
N ALA A 40 -4.56 1.27 0.41
CA ALA A 40 -4.31 2.65 0.00
C ALA A 40 -3.45 2.75 -1.29
N CYS A 41 -2.42 1.92 -1.42
CA CYS A 41 -1.62 1.85 -2.65
C CYS A 41 -2.43 1.39 -3.86
N ARG A 42 -3.25 0.34 -3.70
CA ARG A 42 -4.16 -0.14 -4.76
C ARG A 42 -5.18 0.92 -5.17
N GLY A 43 -5.71 1.69 -4.23
CA GLY A 43 -6.61 2.80 -4.51
C GLY A 43 -5.96 3.89 -5.38
N LYS A 44 -4.70 4.25 -5.08
CA LYS A 44 -3.95 5.21 -5.91
C LYS A 44 -3.66 4.69 -7.30
N LEU A 45 -3.26 3.43 -7.43
CA LEU A 45 -3.04 2.79 -8.73
C LEU A 45 -4.31 2.83 -9.58
N ARG A 46 -5.47 2.44 -9.02
CA ARG A 46 -6.76 2.55 -9.72
C ARG A 46 -7.09 3.97 -10.14
N GLY A 47 -6.85 4.97 -9.28
CA GLY A 47 -7.07 6.37 -9.65
C GLY A 47 -6.19 6.84 -10.80
N VAL A 48 -4.95 6.35 -10.88
CA VAL A 48 -4.06 6.61 -12.02
C VAL A 48 -4.53 5.89 -13.29
N GLU A 49 -5.00 4.64 -13.17
CA GLU A 49 -5.58 3.89 -14.30
C GLU A 49 -6.84 4.57 -14.86
N GLU A 50 -7.73 5.07 -14.00
CA GLU A 50 -8.91 5.85 -14.43
C GLU A 50 -8.50 7.12 -15.18
N GLN A 51 -7.54 7.89 -14.64
CA GLN A 51 -7.05 9.09 -15.32
C GLN A 51 -6.41 8.77 -16.67
N LEU A 52 -5.68 7.66 -16.78
CA LEU A 52 -5.13 7.17 -18.04
C LEU A 52 -6.24 6.80 -19.04
N SER A 53 -7.29 6.12 -18.58
CA SER A 53 -8.43 5.75 -19.42
C SER A 53 -9.22 6.96 -19.89
N ASP A 54 -9.43 7.96 -19.03
CA ASP A 54 -10.04 9.24 -19.39
C ASP A 54 -9.19 9.99 -20.44
N LEU A 55 -7.87 10.06 -20.23
CA LEU A 55 -6.93 10.67 -21.18
C LEU A 55 -6.97 10.00 -22.55
N GLN A 56 -6.96 8.66 -22.59
CA GLN A 56 -7.07 7.91 -23.85
C GLN A 56 -8.37 8.22 -24.59
N ARG A 57 -9.49 8.29 -23.88
CA ARG A 57 -10.79 8.63 -24.48
C ARG A 57 -10.81 10.03 -25.08
N THR A 58 -10.25 11.01 -24.37
CA THR A 58 -10.15 12.39 -24.88
C THR A 58 -9.15 12.57 -26.02
N ALA A 59 -8.18 11.66 -26.17
CA ALA A 59 -7.19 11.72 -27.25
C ALA A 59 -7.67 11.07 -28.55
N GLU A 60 -8.75 10.28 -28.49
CA GLU A 60 -9.37 9.61 -29.65
C GLU A 60 -10.57 10.41 -30.24
N GLU A 61 -11.02 11.47 -29.57
CA GLU A 61 -12.03 12.44 -30.04
C GLU A 61 -11.41 13.65 -30.77
#